data_AF-A0A7J7LSA5-F1
#
_entry.id   AF-A0A7J7LSA5-F1
#
_cell.length_a   1.000
_cell.length_b   1.000
_cell.length_c   1.000
_cell.angle_alpha   90.00
_cell.angle_beta   90.00
_cell.angle_gamma   90.00
#
_symmetry.space_group_name_H-M   'P 1'
#
loop_
_entity.id
_entity.type
_entity.pdbx_description
1 polymer ?
#
loop_
_entity_poly.entity_id
_entity_poly.type
_entity_poly.pdbx_seq_one_letter_code
_entity_poly.pdbx_strand_id
1 'polypeptide(L)'
;MFSKTWKPKKTRPIQGPVITRDGSFKKRGNHMEQREKLGIAPAPRGRSNTKQPPPEPSNALQKVEVEKTKQDDSLNDLSYILGDLKLMAVDRGSEIKRYEGKKVKEEITKSEAKILGNAIKNGDKKKPIEDEKVVRILSTRSKYWSLITIKRFMVKTSPSVYQDLGAYMRLTETVQCLYSPQIYFSKTLDMAMTSGADENTKEGLIRVIVTPADADMKAIKEEYNKQFGLTLAQKIEQTANWNFKDFLLTTTAQSD
;
A
#
# COMPACT_ATOMS: atom_id res chain seq x y z
N MET A 1 -12.37 6.14 55.30
CA MET A 1 -11.65 7.38 55.68
C MET A 1 -10.27 7.36 55.04
N PHE A 2 -10.07 8.05 53.91
CA PHE A 2 -8.74 8.19 53.29
C PHE A 2 -8.35 9.66 53.26
N SER A 3 -7.71 10.14 54.31
CA SER A 3 -7.04 11.43 54.33
C SER A 3 -5.55 11.21 54.04
N LYS A 4 -5.15 11.38 52.78
CA LYS A 4 -3.74 11.64 52.45
C LYS A 4 -3.69 12.98 51.74
N THR A 5 -3.38 14.01 52.52
CA THR A 5 -3.14 15.38 52.05
C THR A 5 -1.91 15.39 51.14
N TRP A 6 -2.13 15.57 49.84
CA TRP A 6 -1.07 15.77 48.87
C TRP A 6 -0.36 17.10 49.14
N LYS A 7 0.95 17.05 49.43
CA LYS A 7 1.80 18.25 49.47
C LYS A 7 2.75 18.23 48.27
N PRO A 8 2.74 19.24 47.40
CA PRO A 8 3.68 19.31 46.29
C PRO A 8 5.10 19.58 46.83
N LYS A 9 6.05 18.69 46.53
CA LYS A 9 7.48 18.99 46.67
C LYS A 9 7.91 19.80 45.45
N LYS A 10 8.48 20.99 45.65
CA LYS A 10 9.09 21.79 44.58
C LYS A 10 10.26 21.02 43.98
N THR A 11 10.06 20.45 42.80
CA THR A 11 11.14 19.93 41.94
C THR A 11 11.67 21.05 41.04
N ARG A 12 12.92 20.89 40.58
CA ARG A 12 13.73 21.87 39.84
C ARG A 12 12.98 22.46 38.63
N PRO A 13 13.30 23.71 38.21
CA PRO A 13 12.68 24.30 37.02
C PRO A 13 12.92 23.44 35.78
N ILE A 14 11.86 23.16 35.03
CA ILE A 14 11.89 22.40 33.79
C ILE A 14 12.68 23.23 32.77
N GLN A 15 13.82 22.71 32.33
CA GLN A 15 14.63 23.33 31.30
C GLN A 15 14.29 22.66 29.96
N GLY A 16 13.89 23.47 28.97
CA GLY A 16 13.52 23.00 27.63
C GLY A 16 14.71 22.40 26.88
N PRO A 17 14.45 21.66 25.78
CA PRO A 17 15.49 20.99 25.02
C PRO A 17 16.49 21.99 24.44
N VAL A 18 17.77 21.78 24.77
CA VAL A 18 18.91 22.52 24.23
C VAL A 18 19.16 22.04 22.80
N ILE A 19 18.96 22.91 21.82
CA ILE A 19 19.31 22.64 20.42
C ILE A 19 20.82 22.87 20.27
N THR A 20 21.62 21.83 20.48
CA THR A 20 23.01 21.82 20.03
C THR A 20 23.04 21.63 18.52
N ARG A 21 23.57 22.62 17.82
CA ARG A 21 23.82 22.57 16.37
C ARG A 21 25.03 21.67 16.14
N ASP A 22 24.81 20.40 15.88
CA ASP A 22 25.86 19.50 15.37
C ASP A 22 25.58 19.05 13.94
N GLY A 23 26.61 19.09 13.12
CA GLY A 23 26.55 19.07 11.66
C GLY A 23 26.64 17.67 11.07
N SER A 24 25.81 17.38 10.07
CA SER A 24 26.12 16.39 9.02
C SER A 24 25.06 16.37 7.90
N PHE A 25 25.05 17.40 7.05
CA PHE A 25 24.31 17.36 5.77
C PHE A 25 25.23 17.70 4.59
N LYS A 26 26.19 16.81 4.30
CA LYS A 26 26.91 16.79 3.02
C LYS A 26 26.65 15.47 2.29
N LYS A 27 25.47 15.32 1.68
CA LYS A 27 25.24 14.28 0.65
C LYS A 27 24.08 14.57 -0.32
N ARG A 28 23.86 15.84 -0.69
CA ARG A 28 22.76 16.27 -1.60
C ARG A 28 23.22 16.99 -2.87
N GLY A 29 24.43 16.71 -3.38
CA GLY A 29 24.88 17.25 -4.67
C GLY A 29 24.28 16.50 -5.87
N ASN A 30 24.40 15.18 -5.87
CA ASN A 30 24.21 14.37 -7.08
C ASN A 30 22.74 14.17 -7.51
N HIS A 31 21.78 14.50 -6.64
CA HIS A 31 20.34 14.34 -6.94
C HIS A 31 19.76 15.53 -7.71
N MET A 32 20.38 16.72 -7.66
CA MET A 32 19.88 17.88 -8.41
C MET A 32 20.18 17.77 -9.91
N GLU A 33 21.38 17.28 -10.29
CA GLU A 33 21.77 17.09 -11.70
C GLU A 33 20.91 16.05 -12.43
N GLN A 34 20.42 15.02 -11.72
CA GLN A 34 19.50 14.03 -12.30
C GLN A 34 18.11 14.62 -12.58
N ARG A 35 17.67 15.65 -11.84
CA ARG A 35 16.36 16.27 -12.03
C ARG A 35 16.34 17.23 -13.21
N GLU A 36 17.44 17.94 -13.46
CA GLU A 36 17.59 18.79 -14.66
C GLU A 36 17.64 17.96 -15.95
N LYS A 37 18.30 16.80 -15.93
CA LYS A 37 18.36 15.88 -17.09
C LYS A 37 17.01 15.26 -17.48
N LEU A 38 15.99 15.32 -16.61
CA LEU A 38 14.67 14.75 -16.83
C LEU A 38 13.63 15.78 -17.34
N GLY A 39 14.02 17.03 -17.60
CA GLY A 39 13.13 18.04 -18.17
C GLY A 39 11.96 18.46 -17.27
N ILE A 40 12.04 18.19 -15.96
CA ILE A 40 11.02 18.59 -14.99
C ILE A 40 11.26 20.06 -14.64
N ALA A 41 10.40 20.94 -15.14
CA ALA A 41 10.45 22.36 -14.80
C ALA A 41 10.43 22.54 -13.26
N PRO A 42 11.28 23.42 -12.69
CA PRO A 42 11.24 23.66 -11.27
C PRO A 42 9.88 24.26 -10.90
N ALA A 43 9.23 23.69 -9.88
CA ALA A 43 8.01 24.24 -9.31
C ALA A 43 8.23 25.73 -8.94
N PRO A 44 7.23 26.60 -9.12
CA PRO A 44 7.37 28.01 -8.83
C PRO A 44 7.75 28.15 -7.35
N ARG A 45 8.95 28.66 -7.09
CA ARG A 45 9.41 28.98 -5.74
C ARG A 45 8.45 30.04 -5.19
N GLY A 46 7.59 29.63 -4.26
CA GLY A 46 6.90 30.55 -3.37
C GLY A 46 7.95 31.43 -2.69
N ARG A 47 7.74 32.74 -2.74
CA ARG A 47 8.63 33.76 -2.17
C ARG A 47 9.07 33.35 -0.76
N SER A 48 10.37 33.14 -0.58
CA SER A 48 10.98 33.23 0.75
C SER A 48 10.78 34.67 1.20
N ASN A 49 9.88 34.89 2.16
CA ASN A 49 9.80 36.18 2.84
C ASN A 49 11.04 36.32 3.72
N THR A 50 12.12 36.85 3.16
CA THR A 50 13.18 37.48 3.94
C THR A 50 12.59 38.73 4.60
N LYS A 51 11.99 38.58 5.79
CA LYS A 51 11.69 39.72 6.67
C LYS A 51 12.85 39.94 7.63
N GLN A 52 13.31 41.19 7.64
CA GLN A 52 14.35 41.75 8.50
C GLN A 52 14.03 41.48 10.00
N PRO A 53 15.03 41.18 10.85
CA PRO A 53 14.77 40.86 12.26
C PRO A 53 14.17 42.08 12.99
N PRO A 54 13.12 41.90 13.81
CA PRO A 54 12.52 42.99 14.58
C PRO A 54 13.45 43.46 15.71
N PRO A 55 13.37 44.73 16.13
CA PRO A 55 14.20 45.28 17.21
C PRO A 55 13.93 44.57 18.54
N GLU A 56 14.95 44.51 19.40
CA GLU A 56 14.89 43.82 20.69
C GLU A 56 13.73 44.35 21.57
N PRO A 57 12.85 43.47 22.09
CA PRO A 57 11.68 43.90 22.85
C PRO A 57 12.06 44.40 24.24
N SER A 58 11.67 45.63 24.57
CA SER A 58 12.04 46.29 25.83
C SER A 58 11.06 45.98 26.98
N ASN A 59 9.90 45.38 26.70
CA ASN A 59 8.84 45.13 27.68
C ASN A 59 8.26 43.69 27.61
N ALA A 60 7.79 43.15 28.74
CA ALA A 60 7.33 41.76 28.87
C ALA A 60 6.16 41.43 27.91
N LEU A 61 5.25 42.39 27.69
CA LEU A 61 4.14 42.26 26.75
C LEU A 61 4.62 42.12 25.30
N GLN A 62 5.65 42.88 24.89
CA GLN A 62 6.23 42.75 23.55
C GLN A 62 6.91 41.40 23.35
N LYS A 63 7.54 40.84 24.40
CA LYS A 63 8.17 39.52 24.32
C LYS A 63 7.16 38.40 24.11
N VAL A 64 5.97 38.52 24.73
CA VAL A 64 4.85 37.59 24.52
C VAL A 64 4.31 37.71 23.10
N GLU A 65 4.13 38.93 22.58
CA GLU A 65 3.63 39.14 21.21
C GLU A 65 4.60 38.60 20.15
N VAL A 66 5.91 38.84 20.32
CA VAL A 66 6.95 38.32 19.42
C VAL A 66 6.95 36.79 19.41
N GLU A 67 6.83 36.15 20.58
CA GLU A 67 6.81 34.69 20.64
C GLU A 67 5.52 34.10 20.04
N LYS A 68 4.39 34.78 20.23
CA LYS A 68 3.12 34.43 19.58
C LYS A 68 3.23 34.50 18.06
N THR A 69 3.84 35.57 17.51
CA THR A 69 4.05 35.68 16.05
C THR A 69 4.94 34.57 15.50
N LYS A 70 5.98 34.14 16.23
CA LYS A 70 6.80 32.99 15.81
C LYS A 70 6.02 31.68 15.82
N GLN A 71 5.14 31.49 16.80
CA GLN A 71 4.29 30.31 16.86
C GLN A 71 3.30 30.30 15.69
N ASP A 72 2.68 31.44 15.39
CA ASP A 72 1.75 31.58 14.25
C ASP A 72 2.45 31.33 12.90
N ASP A 73 3.69 31.83 12.73
CA ASP A 73 4.50 31.56 11.54
C ASP A 73 4.85 30.06 11.43
N SER A 74 5.24 29.44 12.55
CA SER A 74 5.54 28.00 12.58
C SER A 74 4.31 27.13 12.28
N LEU A 75 3.12 27.56 12.73
CA LEU A 75 1.86 26.88 12.44
C LEU A 75 1.46 27.03 10.96
N ASN A 76 1.72 28.19 10.35
CA ASN A 76 1.52 28.37 8.92
C ASN A 76 2.44 27.47 8.10
N ASP A 77 3.73 27.40 8.43
CA ASP A 77 4.68 26.50 7.74
C ASP A 77 4.25 25.03 7.85
N LEU A 78 3.79 24.61 9.02
CA LEU A 78 3.23 23.26 9.21
C LEU A 78 1.96 23.04 8.37
N SER A 79 1.10 24.04 8.27
CA SER A 79 -0.10 24.00 7.42
C SER A 79 0.27 23.84 5.94
N TYR A 80 1.30 24.55 5.45
CA TYR A 80 1.80 24.38 4.08
C TYR A 80 2.35 22.97 3.84
N ILE A 81 3.19 22.45 4.76
CA ILE A 81 3.75 21.10 4.65
C ILE A 81 2.64 20.04 4.68
N LEU A 82 1.63 20.20 5.54
CA LEU A 82 0.46 19.32 5.59
C LEU A 82 -0.37 19.39 4.31
N GLY A 83 -0.52 20.59 3.74
CA GLY A 83 -1.17 20.83 2.45
C GLY A 83 -0.46 20.10 1.31
N ASP A 84 0.86 20.23 1.23
CA ASP A 84 1.70 19.56 0.24
C ASP A 84 1.67 18.04 0.40
N LEU A 85 1.74 17.54 1.65
CA LEU A 85 1.65 16.11 1.93
C LEU A 85 0.29 15.55 1.55
N LYS A 86 -0.79 16.29 1.83
CA LYS A 86 -2.15 15.94 1.41
C LYS A 86 -2.27 15.95 -0.11
N LEU A 87 -1.73 16.96 -0.78
CA LEU A 87 -1.75 17.06 -2.24
C LEU A 87 -1.02 15.87 -2.86
N MET A 88 0.19 15.54 -2.39
CA MET A 88 0.96 14.37 -2.86
C MET A 88 0.23 13.05 -2.59
N ALA A 89 -0.43 12.90 -1.43
CA ALA A 89 -1.19 11.70 -1.11
C ALA A 89 -2.45 11.56 -1.98
N VAL A 90 -3.13 12.67 -2.29
CA VAL A 90 -4.30 12.70 -3.18
C VAL A 90 -3.88 12.45 -4.62
N ASP A 91 -2.79 13.07 -5.09
CA ASP A 91 -2.30 12.94 -6.46
C ASP A 91 -1.82 11.50 -6.73
N ARG A 92 -1.03 10.93 -5.81
CA ARG A 92 -0.63 9.52 -5.88
C ARG A 92 -1.80 8.56 -5.65
N GLY A 93 -2.74 8.93 -4.79
CA GLY A 93 -4.01 8.21 -4.62
C GLY A 93 -4.88 8.24 -5.88
N SER A 94 -4.74 9.28 -6.71
CA SER A 94 -5.42 9.41 -8.01
C SER A 94 -4.69 8.67 -9.13
N GLU A 95 -3.36 8.55 -9.09
CA GLU A 95 -2.62 7.62 -9.97
C GLU A 95 -2.94 6.15 -9.68
N ILE A 96 -3.33 5.82 -8.44
CA ILE A 96 -3.86 4.51 -8.05
C ILE A 96 -5.30 4.31 -8.56
N LYS A 97 -6.02 5.38 -8.96
CA LYS A 97 -7.31 5.22 -9.64
C LYS A 97 -7.07 4.64 -11.02
N ARG A 98 -7.19 3.32 -11.08
CA ARG A 98 -7.23 2.53 -12.30
C ARG A 98 -8.14 3.25 -13.30
N TYR A 99 -7.66 3.46 -14.53
CA TYR A 99 -8.51 3.91 -15.64
C TYR A 99 -9.82 3.09 -15.63
N GLU A 100 -10.99 3.63 -15.94
CA GLU A 100 -12.24 2.82 -15.95
C GLU A 100 -12.86 2.71 -17.35
N GLY A 101 -12.17 3.22 -18.37
CA GLY A 101 -12.68 3.22 -19.74
C GLY A 101 -12.80 1.80 -20.33
N LYS A 102 -13.94 1.53 -20.98
CA LYS A 102 -14.25 0.27 -21.68
C LYS A 102 -13.61 0.13 -23.07
N LYS A 103 -13.04 1.21 -23.64
CA LYS A 103 -12.41 1.19 -24.96
C LYS A 103 -11.00 0.60 -24.86
N VAL A 104 -10.84 -0.65 -25.27
CA VAL A 104 -9.56 -1.36 -25.25
C VAL A 104 -8.93 -1.39 -26.64
N LYS A 105 -7.74 -0.79 -26.80
CA LYS A 105 -6.97 -0.91 -28.04
C LYS A 105 -6.24 -2.24 -28.01
N GLU A 106 -6.67 -3.16 -28.85
CA GLU A 106 -6.17 -4.52 -28.90
C GLU A 106 -4.64 -4.58 -29.13
N GLU A 107 -4.10 -3.75 -30.01
CA GLU A 107 -2.67 -3.71 -30.30
C GLU A 107 -1.80 -3.37 -29.08
N ILE A 108 -2.31 -2.50 -28.19
CA ILE A 108 -1.59 -2.13 -26.97
C ILE A 108 -1.63 -3.29 -25.96
N THR A 109 -2.76 -3.96 -25.79
CA THR A 109 -2.82 -5.14 -24.89
C THR A 109 -1.95 -6.30 -25.40
N LYS A 110 -1.78 -6.45 -26.72
CA LYS A 110 -0.88 -7.44 -27.31
C LYS A 110 0.59 -7.12 -27.00
N SER A 111 1.00 -5.86 -27.15
CA SER A 111 2.36 -5.44 -26.84
C SER A 111 2.65 -5.52 -25.34
N GLU A 112 1.70 -5.12 -24.47
CA GLU A 112 1.81 -5.24 -23.02
C GLU A 112 1.87 -6.69 -22.54
N ALA A 113 1.07 -7.59 -23.10
CA ALA A 113 1.17 -9.03 -22.79
C ALA A 113 2.54 -9.60 -23.19
N LYS A 114 3.12 -9.15 -24.31
CA LYS A 114 4.48 -9.54 -24.73
C LYS A 114 5.54 -8.99 -23.79
N ILE A 115 5.39 -7.75 -23.30
CA ILE A 115 6.28 -7.15 -22.30
C ILE A 115 6.27 -7.99 -21.02
N LEU A 116 5.08 -8.37 -20.53
CA LEU A 116 4.94 -9.20 -19.32
C LEU A 116 5.64 -10.56 -19.48
N GLY A 117 5.39 -11.26 -20.59
CA GLY A 117 6.04 -12.56 -20.85
C GLY A 117 7.55 -12.46 -21.01
N ASN A 118 8.06 -11.39 -21.64
CA ASN A 118 9.49 -11.17 -21.75
C ASN A 118 10.12 -10.83 -20.41
N ALA A 119 9.44 -10.07 -19.54
CA ALA A 119 9.95 -9.76 -18.21
C ALA A 119 10.09 -11.03 -17.35
N ILE A 120 9.12 -11.94 -17.43
CA ILE A 120 9.17 -13.23 -16.71
C ILE A 120 10.30 -14.11 -17.26
N LYS A 121 10.41 -14.25 -18.59
CA LYS A 121 11.49 -15.04 -19.23
C LYS A 121 12.90 -14.52 -18.94
N ASN A 122 13.05 -13.22 -18.71
CA ASN A 122 14.33 -12.59 -18.37
C ASN A 122 14.50 -12.41 -16.85
N GLY A 123 13.68 -13.08 -16.04
CA GLY A 123 13.64 -12.97 -14.58
C GLY A 123 14.99 -13.23 -13.90
N ASP A 124 15.83 -14.07 -14.51
CA ASP A 124 17.19 -14.38 -14.02
C ASP A 124 18.11 -13.15 -13.97
N LYS A 125 17.87 -12.15 -14.85
CA LYS A 125 18.69 -10.93 -14.95
C LYS A 125 18.10 -9.78 -14.15
N LYS A 126 16.78 -9.64 -14.18
CA LYS A 126 16.05 -8.58 -13.50
C LYS A 126 14.69 -9.11 -13.04
N LYS A 127 14.40 -8.99 -11.75
CA LYS A 127 13.13 -9.44 -11.20
C LYS A 127 11.98 -8.67 -11.88
N PRO A 128 10.89 -9.33 -12.31
CA PRO A 128 9.77 -8.67 -12.96
C PRO A 128 9.12 -7.57 -12.11
N ILE A 129 9.19 -7.68 -10.78
CA ILE A 129 8.66 -6.69 -9.82
C ILE A 129 9.46 -5.38 -9.85
N GLU A 130 10.72 -5.40 -10.29
CA GLU A 130 11.58 -4.22 -10.42
C GLU A 130 11.46 -3.56 -11.81
N ASP A 131 10.72 -4.17 -12.73
CA ASP A 131 10.42 -3.55 -14.02
C ASP A 131 9.25 -2.57 -13.87
N GLU A 132 9.57 -1.28 -13.97
CA GLU A 132 8.59 -0.18 -13.95
C GLU A 132 7.48 -0.41 -14.98
N LYS A 133 7.77 -1.00 -16.13
CA LYS A 133 6.76 -1.28 -17.16
C LYS A 133 5.75 -2.32 -16.67
N VAL A 134 6.22 -3.37 -16.00
CA VAL A 134 5.35 -4.43 -15.44
C VAL A 134 4.50 -3.85 -14.31
N VAL A 135 5.11 -3.12 -13.39
CA VAL A 135 4.40 -2.47 -12.28
C VAL A 135 3.32 -1.54 -12.83
N ARG A 136 3.65 -0.67 -13.80
CA ARG A 136 2.70 0.25 -14.42
C ARG A 136 1.52 -0.47 -15.08
N ILE A 137 1.77 -1.55 -15.82
CA ILE A 137 0.70 -2.33 -16.48
C ILE A 137 -0.26 -2.91 -15.44
N LEU A 138 0.25 -3.43 -14.32
CA LEU A 138 -0.57 -4.05 -13.28
C LEU A 138 -1.27 -3.04 -12.36
N SER A 139 -0.63 -1.90 -12.07
CA SER A 139 -1.13 -0.93 -11.08
C SER A 139 -2.01 0.19 -11.65
N THR A 140 -1.70 0.71 -12.84
CA THR A 140 -2.34 1.95 -13.36
C THR A 140 -3.46 1.71 -14.37
N ARG A 141 -3.53 0.52 -14.98
CA ARG A 141 -4.50 0.19 -16.03
C ARG A 141 -5.88 -0.17 -15.48
N SER A 142 -6.91 -0.09 -16.34
CA SER A 142 -8.28 -0.44 -15.95
C SER A 142 -8.43 -1.90 -15.58
N LYS A 143 -9.36 -2.22 -14.66
CA LYS A 143 -9.67 -3.62 -14.31
C LYS A 143 -9.96 -4.45 -15.56
N TYR A 144 -10.72 -3.89 -16.50
CA TYR A 144 -11.07 -4.53 -17.77
C TYR A 144 -9.86 -4.68 -18.71
N TRP A 145 -9.00 -3.66 -18.77
CA TRP A 145 -7.79 -3.66 -19.59
C TRP A 145 -6.77 -4.68 -19.08
N SER A 146 -6.46 -4.66 -17.78
CA SER A 146 -5.56 -5.62 -17.14
C SER A 146 -6.08 -7.04 -17.29
N LEU A 147 -7.39 -7.27 -17.13
CA LEU A 147 -8.01 -8.57 -17.37
C LEU A 147 -7.78 -9.06 -18.80
N ILE A 148 -7.99 -8.21 -19.81
CA ILE A 148 -7.79 -8.58 -21.22
C ILE A 148 -6.31 -8.84 -21.52
N THR A 149 -5.41 -7.99 -21.04
CA THR A 149 -3.96 -8.17 -21.20
C THR A 149 -3.51 -9.47 -20.55
N ILE A 150 -3.96 -9.75 -19.32
CA ILE A 150 -3.64 -10.99 -18.62
C ILE A 150 -4.27 -12.19 -19.32
N LYS A 151 -5.54 -12.13 -19.75
CA LYS A 151 -6.17 -13.22 -20.50
C LYS A 151 -5.39 -13.53 -21.78
N ARG A 152 -4.94 -12.50 -22.51
CA ARG A 152 -4.09 -12.67 -23.70
C ARG A 152 -2.73 -13.26 -23.35
N PHE A 153 -2.13 -12.81 -22.26
CA PHE A 153 -0.90 -13.40 -21.72
C PHE A 153 -1.11 -14.89 -21.40
N MET A 154 -2.17 -15.25 -20.67
CA MET A 154 -2.49 -16.64 -20.30
C MET A 154 -2.81 -17.56 -21.49
N VAL A 155 -3.25 -17.01 -22.63
CA VAL A 155 -3.54 -17.81 -23.84
C VAL A 155 -2.31 -17.96 -24.73
N LYS A 156 -1.52 -16.89 -24.90
CA LYS A 156 -0.40 -16.86 -25.85
C LYS A 156 0.92 -17.36 -25.26
N THR A 157 0.98 -17.51 -23.95
CA THR A 157 2.23 -17.78 -23.25
C THR A 157 2.42 -19.29 -23.04
N SER A 158 3.65 -19.74 -23.30
CA SER A 158 4.07 -21.13 -23.15
C SER A 158 4.02 -21.62 -21.70
N PRO A 159 3.78 -22.92 -21.46
CA PRO A 159 3.74 -23.53 -20.14
C PRO A 159 4.94 -23.21 -19.22
N SER A 160 6.13 -23.10 -19.80
CA SER A 160 7.37 -22.78 -19.05
C SER A 160 7.30 -21.45 -18.32
N VAL A 161 6.66 -20.44 -18.90
CA VAL A 161 6.57 -19.10 -18.30
C VAL A 161 5.60 -19.11 -17.10
N TYR A 162 4.65 -20.05 -17.02
CA TYR A 162 3.82 -20.20 -15.81
C TYR A 162 4.61 -20.79 -14.65
N GLN A 163 5.54 -21.70 -14.96
CA GLN A 163 6.44 -22.24 -13.95
C GLN A 163 7.39 -21.15 -13.44
N ASP A 164 7.94 -20.35 -14.34
CA ASP A 164 8.78 -19.18 -14.00
C ASP A 164 7.98 -18.12 -13.24
N LEU A 165 6.72 -17.90 -13.60
CA LEU A 165 5.80 -17.02 -12.89
C LEU A 165 5.60 -17.49 -11.43
N GLY A 166 5.48 -18.81 -11.23
CA GLY A 166 5.33 -19.44 -9.92
C GLY A 166 6.49 -19.16 -8.96
N ALA A 167 7.68 -18.82 -9.47
CA ALA A 167 8.81 -18.38 -8.65
C ALA A 167 8.58 -16.99 -8.02
N TYR A 168 7.65 -16.20 -8.56
CA TYR A 168 7.32 -14.86 -8.08
C TYR A 168 5.95 -14.86 -7.38
N MET A 169 5.93 -15.19 -6.09
CA MET A 169 4.71 -15.29 -5.27
C MET A 169 3.79 -14.07 -5.41
N ARG A 170 4.31 -12.86 -5.13
CA ARG A 170 3.51 -11.62 -5.20
C ARG A 170 2.95 -11.34 -6.60
N LEU A 171 3.73 -11.63 -7.65
CA LEU A 171 3.28 -11.39 -9.01
C LEU A 171 2.20 -12.40 -9.41
N THR A 172 2.39 -13.67 -9.05
CA THR A 172 1.39 -14.72 -9.24
C THR A 172 0.08 -14.36 -8.57
N GLU A 173 0.10 -13.91 -7.31
CA GLU A 173 -1.08 -13.47 -6.57
C GLU A 173 -1.79 -12.31 -7.28
N THR A 174 -1.04 -11.28 -7.71
CA THR A 174 -1.66 -10.13 -8.42
C THR A 174 -2.32 -10.54 -9.73
N VAL A 175 -1.70 -11.46 -10.49
CA VAL A 175 -2.24 -11.97 -11.75
C VAL A 175 -3.51 -12.79 -11.49
N GLN A 176 -3.52 -13.63 -10.45
CA GLN A 176 -4.69 -14.40 -10.05
C GLN A 176 -5.85 -13.51 -9.61
N CYS A 177 -5.58 -12.51 -8.75
CA CYS A 177 -6.59 -11.52 -8.33
C CYS A 177 -7.23 -10.77 -9.50
N LEU A 178 -6.48 -10.53 -10.57
CA LEU A 178 -6.98 -9.81 -11.74
C LEU A 178 -7.74 -10.70 -12.73
N TYR A 179 -7.37 -11.98 -12.85
CA TYR A 179 -7.94 -12.90 -13.82
C TYR A 179 -9.06 -13.77 -13.26
N SER A 180 -8.85 -14.36 -12.09
CA SER A 180 -9.79 -15.27 -11.43
C SER A 180 -9.63 -15.15 -9.92
N PRO A 181 -10.31 -14.17 -9.30
CA PRO A 181 -10.22 -13.93 -7.86
C PRO A 181 -10.52 -15.19 -7.02
N GLN A 182 -11.41 -16.06 -7.51
CA GLN A 182 -11.77 -17.30 -6.82
C GLN A 182 -10.57 -18.23 -6.61
N ILE A 183 -9.68 -18.29 -7.61
CA ILE A 183 -8.45 -19.10 -7.55
C ILE A 183 -7.48 -18.52 -6.52
N TYR A 184 -7.40 -17.20 -6.41
CA TYR A 184 -6.58 -16.56 -5.39
C TYR A 184 -7.13 -16.87 -4.00
N PHE A 185 -8.42 -16.62 -3.78
CA PHE A 185 -9.06 -16.86 -2.49
C PHE A 185 -8.99 -18.32 -2.05
N SER A 186 -9.17 -19.29 -2.96
CA SER A 186 -9.06 -20.70 -2.61
C SER A 186 -7.66 -21.06 -2.08
N LYS A 187 -6.61 -20.53 -2.71
CA LYS A 187 -5.22 -20.72 -2.27
C LYS A 187 -4.93 -20.03 -0.94
N THR A 188 -5.41 -18.80 -0.77
CA THR A 188 -5.24 -18.07 0.49
C THR A 188 -5.92 -18.80 1.65
N LEU A 189 -7.12 -19.34 1.43
CA LEU A 189 -7.84 -20.15 2.41
C LEU A 189 -7.05 -21.39 2.81
N ASP A 190 -6.53 -22.16 1.84
CA ASP A 190 -5.75 -23.36 2.12
C ASP A 190 -4.46 -23.05 2.89
N MET A 191 -3.75 -22.00 2.48
CA MET A 191 -2.52 -21.53 3.14
C MET A 191 -2.80 -21.10 4.58
N ALA A 192 -3.88 -20.34 4.81
CA ALA A 192 -4.28 -19.89 6.15
C ALA A 192 -4.70 -21.03 7.08
N MET A 193 -5.22 -22.12 6.52
CA MET A 193 -5.62 -23.32 7.27
C MET A 193 -4.49 -24.34 7.45
N THR A 194 -3.26 -24.00 7.07
CA THR A 194 -2.07 -24.83 7.29
C THR A 194 -1.45 -24.54 8.66
N SER A 195 -0.94 -25.57 9.36
CA SER A 195 -0.46 -25.49 10.76
C SER A 195 0.73 -24.53 11.00
N GLY A 196 1.37 -24.04 9.94
CA GLY A 196 2.48 -23.08 9.98
C GLY A 196 2.16 -21.67 9.46
N ALA A 197 0.87 -21.32 9.27
CA ALA A 197 0.49 -20.01 8.74
C ALA A 197 0.89 -18.86 9.69
N ASP A 198 1.46 -17.79 9.13
CA ASP A 198 1.74 -16.56 9.86
C ASP A 198 0.44 -15.82 10.24
N GLU A 199 0.55 -14.87 11.17
CA GLU A 199 -0.60 -14.14 11.70
C GLU A 199 -1.38 -13.37 10.62
N ASN A 200 -0.68 -12.76 9.65
CA ASN A 200 -1.33 -12.02 8.57
C ASN A 200 -2.10 -12.96 7.64
N THR A 201 -1.55 -14.15 7.38
CA THR A 201 -2.21 -15.17 6.56
C THR A 201 -3.46 -15.70 7.27
N LYS A 202 -3.43 -15.88 8.60
CA LYS A 202 -4.59 -16.25 9.41
C LYS A 202 -5.67 -15.16 9.46
N GLU A 203 -5.29 -13.89 9.55
CA GLU A 203 -6.25 -12.78 9.40
C GLU A 203 -6.94 -12.81 8.03
N GLY A 204 -6.20 -13.21 6.98
CA GLY A 204 -6.72 -13.41 5.64
C GLY A 204 -7.90 -14.37 5.58
N LEU A 205 -7.90 -15.45 6.37
CA LEU A 205 -9.01 -16.41 6.46
C LEU A 205 -10.33 -15.72 6.81
N ILE A 206 -10.32 -14.91 7.87
CA ILE A 206 -11.51 -14.19 8.35
C ILE A 206 -11.94 -13.17 7.31
N ARG A 207 -11.01 -12.41 6.73
CA ARG A 207 -11.34 -11.40 5.71
C ARG A 207 -12.00 -12.02 4.48
N VAL A 208 -11.48 -13.14 3.99
CA VAL A 208 -12.03 -13.85 2.83
C VAL A 208 -13.40 -14.47 3.13
N ILE A 209 -13.62 -15.01 4.34
CA ILE A 209 -14.89 -15.63 4.73
C ILE A 209 -15.97 -14.60 5.08
N VAL A 210 -15.62 -13.54 5.80
CA VAL A 210 -16.57 -12.56 6.39
C VAL A 210 -16.85 -11.37 5.47
N THR A 211 -16.05 -11.14 4.42
CA THR A 211 -16.27 -10.04 3.47
C THR A 211 -16.83 -10.53 2.12
N PRO A 212 -18.02 -11.19 2.06
CA PRO A 212 -18.66 -11.43 0.78
C PRO A 212 -19.28 -10.11 0.27
N ALA A 213 -18.43 -9.24 -0.27
CA ALA A 213 -18.87 -8.03 -0.99
C ALA A 213 -18.35 -7.99 -2.45
N ASP A 214 -17.33 -8.80 -2.81
CA ASP A 214 -16.70 -8.73 -4.13
C ASP A 214 -16.51 -10.09 -4.86
N ALA A 215 -16.81 -11.23 -4.21
CA ALA A 215 -16.72 -12.55 -4.83
C ALA A 215 -17.78 -13.50 -4.24
N ASP A 216 -18.62 -14.09 -5.09
CA ASP A 216 -19.62 -15.07 -4.67
C ASP A 216 -18.92 -16.23 -3.93
N MET A 217 -19.18 -16.37 -2.63
CA MET A 217 -18.61 -17.42 -1.77
C MET A 217 -18.83 -18.82 -2.37
N LYS A 218 -19.97 -19.03 -3.03
CA LYS A 218 -20.28 -20.23 -3.80
C LYS A 218 -19.22 -20.56 -4.86
N ALA A 219 -18.82 -19.57 -5.66
CA ALA A 219 -17.80 -19.77 -6.69
C ALA A 219 -16.41 -20.07 -6.08
N ILE A 220 -16.12 -19.51 -4.90
CA ILE A 220 -14.90 -19.83 -4.14
C ILE A 220 -14.95 -21.28 -3.64
N LYS A 221 -16.08 -21.74 -3.08
CA LYS A 221 -16.27 -23.13 -2.63
C LYS A 221 -16.11 -24.13 -3.77
N GLU A 222 -16.72 -23.86 -4.92
CA GLU A 222 -16.63 -24.70 -6.11
C GLU A 222 -15.18 -24.80 -6.62
N GLU A 223 -14.49 -23.67 -6.73
CA GLU A 223 -13.09 -23.62 -7.18
C GLU A 223 -12.13 -24.23 -6.15
N TYR A 224 -12.41 -24.09 -4.85
CA TYR A 224 -11.66 -24.76 -3.78
C TYR A 224 -11.77 -26.29 -3.90
N ASN A 225 -12.98 -26.81 -4.08
CA ASN A 225 -13.19 -28.25 -4.28
C ASN A 225 -12.47 -28.75 -5.53
N LYS A 226 -12.54 -28.00 -6.64
CA LYS A 226 -11.84 -28.34 -7.87
C LYS A 226 -10.31 -28.38 -7.73
N GLN A 227 -9.71 -27.50 -6.93
CA GLN A 227 -8.25 -27.44 -6.75
C GLN A 227 -7.71 -28.45 -5.74
N PHE A 228 -8.42 -28.67 -4.63
CA PHE A 228 -7.93 -29.45 -3.49
C PHE A 228 -8.64 -30.79 -3.30
N GLY A 229 -9.73 -31.06 -4.03
CA GLY A 229 -10.53 -32.28 -3.93
C GLY A 229 -11.28 -32.44 -2.60
N LEU A 230 -11.31 -31.39 -1.77
CA LEU A 230 -11.95 -31.35 -0.47
C LEU A 230 -12.91 -30.17 -0.42
N THR A 231 -14.02 -30.35 0.29
CA THR A 231 -14.93 -29.23 0.52
C THR A 231 -14.31 -28.25 1.52
N LEU A 232 -14.58 -26.95 1.33
CA LEU A 232 -14.10 -25.92 2.26
C LEU A 232 -14.57 -26.18 3.70
N ALA A 233 -15.81 -26.67 3.86
CA ALA A 233 -16.36 -27.06 5.16
C ALA A 233 -15.53 -28.17 5.83
N GLN A 234 -15.22 -29.26 5.12
CA GLN A 234 -14.38 -30.34 5.67
C GLN A 234 -13.00 -29.85 6.10
N LYS A 235 -12.37 -28.95 5.33
CA LYS A 235 -11.08 -28.37 5.72
C LYS A 235 -11.21 -27.54 7.00
N ILE A 236 -12.25 -26.72 7.12
CA ILE A 236 -12.52 -25.95 8.33
C ILE A 236 -12.75 -26.88 9.53
N GLU A 237 -13.47 -27.98 9.36
CA GLU A 237 -13.72 -28.95 10.43
C GLU A 237 -12.46 -29.62 10.96
N GLN A 238 -11.46 -29.81 10.10
CA GLN A 238 -10.17 -30.44 10.44
C GLN A 238 -9.21 -29.46 11.11
N THR A 239 -9.28 -28.17 10.78
CA THR A 239 -8.31 -27.16 11.24
C THR A 239 -8.82 -26.32 12.41
N ALA A 240 -10.11 -25.95 12.42
CA ALA A 240 -10.68 -25.04 13.41
C ALA A 240 -11.31 -25.82 14.58
N ASN A 241 -11.25 -25.23 15.77
CA ASN A 241 -11.79 -25.83 16.99
C ASN A 241 -12.88 -24.94 17.63
N TRP A 242 -13.79 -25.56 18.37
CA TRP A 242 -14.79 -24.89 19.23
C TRP A 242 -15.61 -23.83 18.47
N ASN A 243 -15.97 -22.74 19.15
CA ASN A 243 -16.82 -21.67 18.64
C ASN A 243 -16.29 -21.03 17.34
N PHE A 244 -14.98 -21.05 17.11
CA PHE A 244 -14.41 -20.49 15.88
C PHE A 244 -14.78 -21.34 14.66
N LYS A 245 -14.77 -22.67 14.81
CA LYS A 245 -15.23 -23.60 13.76
C LYS A 245 -16.70 -23.34 13.42
N ASP A 246 -17.56 -23.27 14.44
CA ASP A 246 -19.00 -23.05 14.24
C ASP A 246 -19.29 -21.71 13.56
N PHE A 247 -18.55 -20.67 13.94
CA PHE A 247 -18.63 -19.36 13.30
C PHE A 247 -18.30 -19.41 11.80
N LEU A 248 -17.19 -20.07 11.43
CA LEU A 248 -16.76 -20.17 10.04
C LEU A 248 -17.73 -21.01 9.19
N LEU A 249 -18.24 -22.12 9.72
CA LEU A 249 -19.22 -22.96 9.04
C LEU A 249 -20.54 -22.22 8.85
N THR A 250 -21.01 -21.49 9.87
CA THR A 250 -22.25 -20.70 9.77
C THR A 250 -22.12 -19.59 8.73
N THR A 251 -21.01 -18.83 8.75
CA THR A 251 -20.79 -17.72 7.81
C THR A 251 -20.69 -18.20 6.37
N THR A 252 -20.01 -19.33 6.15
CA THR A 252 -19.90 -19.92 4.81
C THR A 252 -21.25 -20.49 4.34
N ALA A 253 -22.07 -21.09 5.21
CA ALA A 253 -23.39 -21.63 4.86
C ALA A 253 -24.46 -20.54 4.59
N GLN A 254 -24.38 -19.38 5.25
CA GLN A 254 -25.29 -18.25 5.00
C GLN A 254 -25.11 -17.61 3.61
N SER A 255 -23.99 -17.90 2.94
CA SER A 255 -23.61 -17.31 1.65
C SER A 255 -23.92 -18.22 0.44
N ASP A 256 -24.79 -19.23 0.62
CA ASP A 256 -25.22 -20.20 -0.42
C ASP A 256 -26.48 -19.78 -1.20
#